data_AF-A0AAD5KKK8-F1
#
_entry.id   AF-A0AAD5KKK8-F1
#
_cell.length_a   1.000
_cell.length_b   1.000
_cell.length_c   1.000
_cell.angle_alpha   90.00
_cell.angle_beta   90.00
_cell.angle_gamma   90.00
#
_symmetry.space_group_name_H-M   'P 1'
#
loop_
_entity.id
_entity.type
_entity.pdbx_description
1 polymer ?
#
loop_
_entity_poly.entity_id
_entity_poly.type
_entity_poly.pdbx_seq_one_letter_code
_entity_poly.pdbx_strand_id
1 'polypeptide(L)' 'DDDDETKMMKLMGFSGFETTKNQHVPGTDVSGASVKKALKYRQYMNRRGGFNR' A
#
# COMPACT_ATOMS: atom_id res chain seq x y z
N ASP A 1 -21.05 7.13 39.40
CA ASP A 1 -19.82 7.77 38.92
C ASP A 1 -18.84 6.68 38.53
N ASP A 2 -18.35 6.68 37.29
CA ASP A 2 -17.28 5.75 36.90
C ASP A 2 -16.02 6.09 37.72
N ASP A 3 -15.53 5.13 38.51
CA ASP A 3 -14.31 5.26 39.31
C ASP A 3 -13.13 5.69 38.43
N ASP A 4 -12.25 6.55 38.93
CA ASP A 4 -11.13 7.07 38.14
C ASP A 4 -10.20 5.97 37.60
N GLU A 5 -10.15 4.83 38.29
CA GLU A 5 -9.46 3.62 37.82
C GLU A 5 -10.12 3.02 36.56
N THR A 6 -11.45 2.99 36.49
CA THR A 6 -12.18 2.57 35.27
C THR A 6 -12.01 3.55 34.12
N LYS A 7 -11.90 4.87 34.38
CA LYS A 7 -11.57 5.86 33.34
C LYS A 7 -10.15 5.68 32.82
N MET A 8 -9.18 5.47 33.72
CA MET A 8 -7.79 5.19 33.35
C MET A 8 -7.66 3.90 32.53
N MET A 9 -8.37 2.83 32.90
CA MET A 9 -8.39 1.59 32.12
C MET A 9 -8.99 1.77 30.73
N LYS A 10 -10.05 2.59 30.59
CA LYS A 10 -10.61 2.97 29.27
C LYS A 10 -9.60 3.76 28.44
N LEU A 11 -8.94 4.74 29.05
CA LEU A 11 -8.01 5.63 28.37
C LEU A 11 -6.76 4.89 27.87
N MET A 12 -6.30 3.89 28.63
CA MET A 12 -5.20 3.01 28.26
C MET A 12 -5.62 1.87 27.31
N GLY A 13 -6.91 1.77 26.95
CA GLY A 13 -7.43 0.79 26.00
C GLY A 13 -7.71 -0.61 26.57
N PHE A 14 -7.71 -0.79 27.89
CA PHE A 14 -7.96 -2.09 28.54
C PHE A 14 -9.44 -2.48 28.66
N SER A 15 -10.36 -1.59 28.28
CA SER A 15 -11.80 -1.82 28.45
C SER A 15 -12.47 -2.63 27.33
N GLY A 16 -11.78 -2.89 26.21
CA GLY A 16 -12.33 -3.67 25.09
C GLY A 16 -11.31 -3.93 23.97
N PHE A 17 -11.50 -5.02 23.23
CA PHE A 17 -10.67 -5.35 22.06
C PHE A 17 -11.28 -4.74 20.79
N GLU A 18 -10.67 -3.70 20.26
CA GLU A 18 -10.98 -3.16 18.93
C GLU A 18 -10.01 -3.72 17.88
N THR A 19 -10.40 -3.65 16.59
CA THR A 19 -9.59 -4.13 15.48
C THR A 19 -9.46 -3.06 14.40
N THR A 20 -8.27 -2.94 13.82
CA THR A 20 -7.99 -2.05 12.68
C THR A 20 -8.27 -2.70 11.33
N LYS A 21 -8.90 -3.90 11.30
CA LYS A 21 -9.22 -4.60 10.06
C LYS A 21 -10.14 -3.74 9.19
N ASN A 22 -9.72 -3.50 7.95
CA ASN A 22 -10.39 -2.63 6.97
C ASN A 22 -10.52 -1.15 7.38
N GLN A 23 -9.76 -0.69 8.37
CA GLN A 23 -9.67 0.72 8.74
C GLN A 23 -8.38 1.34 8.21
N HIS A 24 -8.44 2.59 7.76
CA HIS A 24 -7.25 3.32 7.36
C HIS A 24 -6.51 3.83 8.59
N VAL A 25 -5.24 3.45 8.75
CA VAL A 25 -4.35 3.94 9.83
C VAL A 25 -3.29 4.84 9.21
N PRO A 26 -3.24 6.15 9.56
CA PRO A 26 -2.27 7.08 9.00
C PRO A 26 -0.83 6.58 9.16
N GLY A 27 -0.03 6.66 8.08
CA GLY A 27 1.38 6.24 8.08
C GLY A 27 1.62 4.73 7.85
N THR A 28 0.57 3.92 7.69
CA THR A 28 0.69 2.51 7.28
C THR A 28 0.40 2.27 5.79
N ASP A 29 0.32 3.34 5.01
CA ASP A 29 0.06 3.35 3.57
C ASP A 29 1.34 3.26 2.70
N VAL A 30 2.49 3.01 3.34
CA VAL A 30 3.77 2.86 2.65
C VAL A 30 3.75 1.63 1.74
N SER A 31 3.90 1.87 0.44
CA SER A 31 3.97 0.81 -0.57
C SER A 31 4.94 1.19 -1.70
N GLY A 32 5.45 0.21 -2.43
CA GLY A 32 6.36 0.44 -3.55
C GLY A 32 6.35 -0.72 -4.55
N ALA A 33 6.40 -0.41 -5.84
CA ALA A 33 6.44 -1.39 -6.93
C ALA A 33 7.69 -1.19 -7.80
N SER A 34 8.50 -2.23 -7.94
CA SER A 34 9.66 -2.25 -8.85
C SER A 34 9.28 -2.91 -10.17
N VAL A 35 8.86 -2.10 -11.15
CA VAL A 35 8.43 -2.60 -12.47
C VAL A 35 9.58 -2.46 -13.47
N LYS A 36 10.20 -3.58 -13.82
CA LYS A 36 11.22 -3.63 -14.89
C LYS A 36 10.53 -3.85 -16.23
N LYS A 37 10.59 -2.85 -17.12
CA LYS A 37 10.11 -2.99 -18.50
C LYS A 37 11.15 -3.74 -19.34
N ALA A 38 10.74 -4.77 -20.05
CA ALA A 38 11.60 -5.44 -21.01
C ALA A 38 11.97 -4.49 -22.15
N LEU A 39 13.23 -4.55 -22.61
CA LEU A 39 13.70 -3.80 -23.76
C LEU A 39 12.97 -4.29 -25.02
N LYS A 40 12.34 -3.37 -25.75
CA LYS A 40 11.77 -3.65 -27.07
C LYS A 40 12.82 -3.31 -28.13
N TYR A 41 13.46 -4.33 -28.67
CA TYR A 41 14.45 -4.17 -29.74
C TYR A 41 13.78 -3.73 -31.04
N ARG A 42 14.51 -2.92 -31.82
CA ARG A 42 14.08 -2.54 -33.17
C ARG A 42 14.53 -3.62 -34.14
N GLN A 43 13.57 -4.20 -34.86
CA GLN A 43 13.88 -5.02 -36.01
C GLN A 43 14.25 -4.08 -37.17
N TYR A 44 15.44 -4.27 -37.74
CA TYR A 44 15.91 -3.50 -38.90
C TYR A 44 15.90 -4.35 -40.18
N MET A 45 16.31 -5.61 -40.09
CA MET A 45 16.33 -6.53 -41.23
C MET A 45 14.98 -7.21 -41.44
N ASN A 46 14.64 -7.49 -42.70
CA ASN A 46 13.43 -8.20 -43.13
C ASN A 46 12.14 -7.63 -42.53
N ARG A 47 12.08 -6.30 -42.41
CA ARG A 47 10.84 -5.61 -42.04
C ARG A 47 9.88 -5.70 -43.22
N ARG A 48 8.59 -6.00 -42.96
CA ARG A 48 7.55 -5.96 -44.01
C ARG A 48 7.20 -4.51 -44.45
N GLY A 49 7.67 -3.49 -43.72
CA GLY A 49 7.43 -2.06 -44.01
C GLY A 49 8.63 -1.36 -44.67
N GLY A 50 8.48 -0.07 -44.98
CA GLY A 50 9.51 0.75 -45.65
C GLY A 50 10.77 1.02 -44.81
N PHE A 51 11.71 1.76 -45.41
CA PHE A 51 13.07 1.98 -44.87
C PHE A 51 13.10 2.78 -43.55
N ASN A 52 12.32 3.86 -43.45
CA ASN A 52 12.07 4.52 -42.17
C ASN A 52 11.08 3.69 -41.35
N ARG A 53 10.92 3.97 -40.05
CA ARG A 53 9.91 3.24 -39.30
C ARG A 53 8.56 3.33 -40.01
#